data_AF-A0A952VXK3-F1
#
_entry.id   AF-A0A952VXK3-F1
#
_cell.length_a   1.000
_cell.length_b   1.000
_cell.length_c   1.000
_cell.angle_alpha   90.00
_cell.angle_beta   90.00
_cell.angle_gamma   90.00
#
_symmetry.space_group_name_H-M   'P 1'
#
loop_
_entity.id
_entity.type
_entity.pdbx_description
1 polymer ?
#
loop_
_entity_poly.entity_id
_entity_poly.type
_entity_poly.pdbx_seq_one_letter_code
_entity_poly.pdbx_strand_id
1 'polypeptide(L)'
;MIQQSCWRSGLILLSCMLFGGACASKQGNTVSPVRSDMILKIDARNGPTPSHRDSVIQAKQSGVKTIVVKLENVSGVDDHELLELVELEVKELLKKYGFTQEQYSLVKCPQACAP
;
A
#
# COMPACT_ATOMS: atom_id res chain seq x y z
N MET A 1 4.14 23.04 -12.96
CA MET A 1 3.09 23.89 -13.58
C MET A 1 3.39 23.96 -15.08
N ILE A 2 2.35 23.96 -15.92
CA ILE A 2 2.32 23.78 -17.40
C ILE A 2 2.00 22.33 -17.82
N GLN A 3 0.76 21.90 -17.56
CA GLN A 3 0.14 20.77 -18.26
C GLN A 3 -1.38 21.01 -18.34
N GLN A 4 -1.79 22.02 -19.11
CA GLN A 4 -3.22 22.34 -19.28
C GLN A 4 -3.67 22.71 -20.71
N SER A 5 -2.87 22.53 -21.77
CA SER A 5 -3.21 23.15 -23.07
C SER A 5 -3.37 22.21 -24.28
N CYS A 6 -3.53 20.90 -24.11
CA CYS A 6 -3.68 19.97 -25.27
C CYS A 6 -5.12 19.52 -25.57
N TRP A 7 -6.14 20.12 -24.95
CA TRP A 7 -7.56 19.84 -25.25
C TRP A 7 -8.22 20.94 -26.07
N ARG A 8 -7.52 21.45 -27.09
CA ARG A 8 -8.14 22.32 -28.10
C ARG A 8 -7.32 22.36 -29.37
N SER A 9 -7.55 21.37 -30.22
CA SER A 9 -7.80 21.55 -31.65
C SER A 9 -7.75 20.18 -32.31
N GLY A 10 -8.93 19.72 -32.75
CA GLY A 10 -9.03 18.56 -33.62
C GLY A 10 -8.48 18.93 -34.99
N LEU A 11 -7.37 18.29 -35.36
CA LEU A 11 -7.03 17.88 -36.73
C LEU A 11 -5.68 17.14 -36.64
N ILE A 12 -5.44 16.26 -37.61
CA ILE A 12 -4.26 15.40 -37.77
C ILE A 12 -4.41 14.04 -37.06
N LEU A 13 -5.41 13.31 -37.54
CA LEU A 13 -5.26 11.88 -37.83
C LEU A 13 -4.07 11.71 -38.80
N LEU A 14 -3.34 10.60 -38.64
CA LEU A 14 -2.37 10.04 -39.60
C LEU A 14 -0.86 10.25 -39.38
N SER A 15 -0.36 10.20 -38.13
CA SER A 15 1.07 9.88 -37.90
C SER A 15 1.43 9.26 -36.54
N CYS A 16 0.48 8.65 -35.81
CA CYS A 16 0.74 8.12 -34.47
C CYS A 16 1.17 6.63 -34.42
N MET A 17 1.59 6.03 -35.55
CA MET A 17 1.99 4.62 -35.60
C MET A 17 3.49 4.35 -35.38
N LEU A 18 4.33 5.38 -35.20
CA LEU A 18 5.80 5.19 -35.20
C LEU A 18 6.54 5.63 -33.93
N PHE A 19 5.86 6.14 -32.90
CA PHE A 19 6.46 6.30 -31.58
C PHE A 19 5.78 5.38 -30.57
N GLY A 20 6.22 4.12 -30.62
CA GLY A 20 6.09 3.18 -29.51
C GLY A 20 6.86 3.70 -28.30
N GLY A 21 6.18 4.50 -27.49
CA GLY A 21 6.62 4.96 -26.18
C GLY A 21 5.65 4.47 -25.11
N ALA A 22 5.55 3.16 -24.94
CA ALA A 22 4.79 2.55 -23.86
C ALA A 22 5.59 2.64 -22.56
N CYS A 23 5.41 3.71 -21.80
CA CYS A 23 5.70 3.73 -20.36
C CYS A 23 4.40 4.01 -19.59
N ALA A 24 3.39 3.18 -19.85
CA ALA A 24 2.33 2.96 -18.88
C ALA A 24 2.91 2.03 -17.82
N SER A 25 3.37 2.60 -16.71
CA SER A 25 3.67 1.82 -15.51
C SER A 25 2.36 1.25 -14.96
N LYS A 26 1.97 0.15 -15.57
CA LYS A 26 0.99 -0.81 -15.07
C LYS A 26 1.69 -1.49 -13.91
N GLN A 27 1.49 -1.00 -12.72
CA GLN A 27 1.78 -1.82 -11.55
C GLN A 27 0.45 -2.46 -11.17
N GLY A 28 0.22 -3.57 -11.85
CA GLY A 28 -0.79 -4.52 -11.46
C GLY A 28 -0.24 -5.30 -10.29
N ASN A 29 -0.56 -4.86 -9.09
CA ASN A 29 -0.52 -5.72 -7.91
C ASN A 29 -1.97 -6.12 -7.67
N THR A 30 -2.39 -7.26 -8.20
CA THR A 30 -3.68 -7.84 -7.81
C THR A 30 -3.60 -8.33 -6.37
N VAL A 31 -3.62 -7.42 -5.39
CA VAL A 31 -4.03 -7.74 -4.02
C VAL A 31 -5.55 -7.65 -3.95
N SER A 32 -6.22 -8.62 -4.60
CA SER A 32 -7.65 -8.95 -4.52
C SER A 32 -8.66 -7.80 -4.74
N PRO A 33 -9.87 -8.07 -5.26
CA PRO A 33 -10.99 -7.12 -5.26
C PRO A 33 -11.58 -6.96 -3.84
N VAL A 34 -10.75 -6.76 -2.83
CA VAL A 34 -11.18 -6.23 -1.53
C VAL A 34 -11.16 -4.71 -1.66
N ARG A 35 -12.33 -4.07 -1.58
CA ARG A 35 -12.42 -2.63 -1.31
C ARG A 35 -11.68 -2.40 0.02
N SER A 36 -10.38 -2.13 -0.07
CA SER A 36 -9.54 -1.84 1.08
C SER A 36 -9.60 -0.34 1.25
N ASP A 37 -10.26 0.12 2.32
CA ASP A 37 -10.41 1.56 2.54
C ASP A 37 -9.08 2.21 3.00
N MET A 38 -8.13 1.41 3.50
CA MET A 38 -6.79 1.88 3.88
C MET A 38 -5.70 0.80 3.75
N ILE A 39 -4.51 1.21 3.33
CA ILE A 39 -3.29 0.38 3.32
C ILE A 39 -2.30 0.98 4.33
N LEU A 40 -1.86 0.18 5.30
CA LEU A 40 -0.82 0.54 6.25
C LEU A 40 0.48 -0.17 5.86
N LYS A 41 1.55 0.59 5.66
CA LYS A 41 2.89 0.04 5.39
C LYS A 41 3.70 0.10 6.67
N ILE A 42 4.40 -0.98 7.01
CA ILE A 42 5.25 -1.07 8.19
C ILE A 42 6.55 -1.73 7.80
N ASP A 43 7.68 -1.14 8.18
CA ASP A 43 8.99 -1.75 8.01
C ASP A 43 9.19 -2.91 9.00
N ALA A 44 9.49 -4.10 8.48
CA ALA A 44 9.75 -5.28 9.29
C ALA A 44 10.96 -5.14 10.24
N ARG A 45 11.88 -4.21 9.95
CA ARG A 45 13.06 -3.92 10.78
C ARG A 45 12.78 -2.97 11.94
N ASN A 46 11.89 -1.99 11.72
CA ASN A 46 11.70 -0.88 12.64
C ASN A 46 10.47 -1.05 13.54
N GLY A 47 9.63 -2.04 13.26
CA GLY A 47 8.38 -2.26 13.97
C GLY A 47 7.38 -1.12 13.76
N PRO A 48 6.27 -1.10 14.51
CA PRO A 48 5.25 -0.09 14.35
C PRO A 48 5.64 1.24 15.03
N THR A 49 5.93 2.23 14.21
CA THR A 49 6.25 3.60 14.63
C THR A 49 5.01 4.39 15.06
N PRO A 50 5.16 5.50 15.82
CA PRO A 50 4.03 6.37 16.19
C PRO A 50 3.24 6.88 14.98
N SER A 51 3.88 7.08 13.82
CA SER A 51 3.18 7.48 12.58
C SER A 51 2.12 6.46 12.14
N HIS A 52 2.39 5.16 12.32
CA HIS A 52 1.40 4.11 12.03
C HIS A 52 0.21 4.19 12.99
N ARG A 53 0.42 4.58 14.25
CA ARG A 53 -0.64 4.75 15.23
C ARG A 53 -1.56 5.90 14.85
N ASP A 54 -1.01 7.03 14.45
CA ASP A 54 -1.80 8.19 13.99
C ASP A 54 -2.64 7.83 12.76
N SER A 55 -2.08 7.07 11.82
CA SER A 55 -2.81 6.57 10.66
C SER A 55 -3.98 5.65 11.05
N VAL A 56 -3.79 4.75 12.02
CA VAL A 56 -4.86 3.88 12.54
C VAL A 56 -5.95 4.68 13.27
N ILE A 57 -5.56 5.73 14.01
CA ILE A 57 -6.51 6.65 14.67
C ILE A 57 -7.33 7.40 13.62
N GLN A 58 -6.68 7.90 12.57
CA GLN A 58 -7.36 8.57 11.46
C GLN A 58 -8.33 7.62 10.75
N ALA A 59 -7.94 6.36 10.54
CA ALA A 59 -8.79 5.33 9.95
C ALA A 59 -10.05 5.06 10.78
N LYS A 60 -9.91 5.10 12.10
CA LYS A 60 -11.05 4.95 13.01
C LYS A 60 -12.01 6.13 12.88
N GLN A 61 -11.47 7.35 12.78
CA GLN A 61 -12.27 8.57 12.63
C GLN A 61 -12.97 8.64 11.26
N SER A 62 -12.36 8.09 10.20
CA SER A 62 -12.96 8.02 8.86
C SER A 62 -13.92 6.85 8.64
N GLY A 63 -14.03 5.92 9.61
CA GLY A 63 -14.97 4.80 9.54
C GLY A 63 -14.51 3.65 8.64
N VAL A 64 -13.20 3.48 8.45
CA VAL A 64 -12.61 2.36 7.71
C VAL A 64 -13.01 1.03 8.35
N LYS A 65 -13.55 0.11 7.56
CA LYS A 65 -14.00 -1.22 8.04
C LYS A 65 -12.96 -2.32 7.80
N THR A 66 -12.06 -2.13 6.84
CA THR A 66 -11.06 -3.12 6.44
C THR A 66 -9.70 -2.47 6.19
N ILE A 67 -8.63 -3.00 6.80
CA ILE A 67 -7.26 -2.49 6.66
C ILE A 67 -6.34 -3.59 6.13
N VAL A 68 -5.55 -3.27 5.10
CA VAL A 68 -4.46 -4.16 4.65
C VAL A 68 -3.15 -3.65 5.23
N VAL A 69 -2.44 -4.50 5.96
CA VAL A 69 -1.11 -4.20 6.50
C VAL A 69 -0.05 -4.88 5.64
N LYS A 70 0.85 -4.09 5.07
CA LYS A 70 2.01 -4.56 4.31
C LYS A 70 3.26 -4.45 5.15
N LEU A 71 3.90 -5.58 5.42
CA LEU A 71 5.23 -5.63 5.99
C LEU A 71 6.25 -5.46 4.85
N GLU A 72 6.95 -4.33 4.84
CA GLU A 72 8.02 -4.01 3.88
C GLU A 72 9.39 -4.46 4.41
N ASN A 73 10.33 -4.64 3.49
CA ASN A 73 11.73 -4.95 3.78
C ASN A 73 11.93 -6.28 4.54
N VAL A 74 11.08 -7.28 4.29
CA VAL A 74 11.21 -8.62 4.89
C VAL A 74 12.51 -9.31 4.46
N SER A 75 13.00 -9.09 3.24
CA SER A 75 14.31 -9.61 2.80
C SER A 75 15.50 -9.00 3.53
N GLY A 76 15.31 -7.92 4.27
CA GLY A 76 16.35 -7.34 5.11
C GLY A 76 16.40 -7.93 6.52
N VAL A 77 15.49 -8.84 6.87
CA VAL A 77 15.45 -9.47 8.18
C VAL A 77 15.73 -10.95 7.98
N ASP A 78 16.90 -11.40 8.39
CA ASP A 78 17.33 -12.80 8.27
C ASP A 78 16.74 -13.68 9.40
N ASP A 79 16.33 -13.08 10.51
CA ASP A 79 15.83 -13.78 11.70
C ASP A 79 14.29 -13.90 11.70
N HIS A 80 13.78 -15.13 11.65
CA HIS A 80 12.34 -15.40 11.66
C HIS A 80 11.66 -14.96 12.97
N GLU A 81 12.36 -15.06 14.10
CA GLU A 81 11.85 -14.65 15.42
C GLU A 81 11.51 -13.15 15.48
N LEU A 82 12.31 -12.32 14.78
CA LEU A 82 12.08 -10.88 14.73
C LEU A 82 10.78 -10.55 13.96
N LEU A 83 10.52 -11.29 12.87
CA LEU A 83 9.30 -11.11 12.07
C LEU A 83 8.04 -11.45 12.86
N GLU A 84 8.07 -12.55 13.63
CA GLU A 84 6.96 -12.95 14.48
C GLU A 84 6.68 -11.92 15.59
N LEU A 85 7.73 -11.35 16.18
CA LEU A 85 7.59 -10.32 17.21
C LEU A 85 6.89 -9.07 16.66
N VAL A 86 7.29 -8.61 15.48
CA VAL A 86 6.68 -7.44 14.83
C VAL A 86 5.23 -7.73 14.43
N GLU A 87 4.92 -8.93 13.96
CA GLU A 87 3.54 -9.31 13.69
C GLU A 87 2.66 -9.25 14.94
N LEU A 88 3.15 -9.73 16.07
CA LEU A 88 2.42 -9.70 17.33
C LEU A 88 2.16 -8.24 17.76
N GLU A 89 3.18 -7.38 17.69
CA GLU A 89 3.02 -5.97 18.05
C GLU A 89 1.99 -5.26 17.17
N VAL A 90 1.97 -5.56 15.87
CA VAL A 90 0.96 -5.03 14.93
C VAL A 90 -0.44 -5.54 15.27
N LYS A 91 -0.59 -6.84 15.57
CA LYS A 91 -1.88 -7.44 15.97
C LYS A 91 -2.39 -6.79 17.26
N GLU A 92 -1.53 -6.54 18.24
CA GLU A 92 -1.89 -5.86 19.48
C GLU A 92 -2.30 -4.41 19.28
N LEU A 93 -1.59 -3.67 18.41
CA LEU A 93 -1.97 -2.31 18.05
C LEU A 93 -3.36 -2.27 17.40
N LEU A 94 -3.61 -3.11 16.41
CA LEU A 94 -4.91 -3.16 15.73
C LEU A 94 -6.04 -3.55 16.69
N LYS A 95 -5.78 -4.51 17.60
CA LYS A 95 -6.72 -4.91 18.65
C LYS A 95 -7.02 -3.75 19.61
N LYS A 96 -6.02 -2.95 19.98
CA LYS A 96 -6.18 -1.76 20.86
C LYS A 96 -7.14 -0.73 20.27
N TYR A 97 -7.17 -0.58 18.94
CA TYR A 97 -8.05 0.37 18.24
C TYR A 97 -9.37 -0.27 17.76
N GLY A 98 -9.60 -1.54 18.09
CA GLY A 98 -10.87 -2.24 17.85
C GLY A 98 -11.01 -2.81 16.44
N PHE A 99 -9.92 -3.18 15.79
CA PHE A 99 -9.93 -3.97 14.55
C PHE A 99 -9.84 -5.47 14.90
N THR A 100 -10.75 -6.28 14.35
CA THR A 100 -10.75 -7.73 14.54
C THR A 100 -9.84 -8.43 13.53
N GLN A 101 -9.42 -9.67 13.82
CA GLN A 101 -8.56 -10.48 12.92
C GLN A 101 -9.16 -10.67 11.52
N GLU A 102 -10.49 -10.60 11.38
CA GLU A 102 -11.20 -10.74 10.10
C GLU A 102 -11.21 -9.43 9.28
N GLN A 103 -10.98 -8.30 9.94
CA GLN A 103 -11.01 -6.96 9.34
C GLN A 103 -9.65 -6.50 8.83
N TYR A 104 -8.58 -7.24 9.09
CA TYR A 104 -7.28 -6.93 8.55
C TYR A 104 -6.59 -8.12 7.92
N SER A 105 -5.70 -7.84 6.98
CA SER A 105 -4.87 -8.85 6.33
C SER A 105 -3.41 -8.41 6.41
N LEU A 106 -2.56 -9.30 6.94
CA LEU A 106 -1.12 -9.12 7.02
C LEU A 106 -0.48 -9.73 5.77
N VAL A 107 0.14 -8.90 4.94
CA VAL A 107 0.85 -9.31 3.73
C VAL A 107 2.34 -9.04 3.91
N LYS A 108 3.15 -10.09 3.86
CA LYS A 108 4.62 -9.99 3.86
C LYS A 108 5.09 -9.74 2.43
N CYS A 109 5.77 -8.63 2.17
CA CYS A 109 6.40 -8.40 0.87
C CYS A 109 7.94 -8.39 1.04
N PRO A 110 8.68 -9.34 0.40
CA PRO A 110 10.13 -9.45 0.54
C PRO A 110 10.89 -8.22 0.04
N GLN A 111 10.40 -7.59 -1.04
CA GLN A 111 10.95 -6.35 -1.60
C GLN A 111 9.86 -5.28 -1.66
N ALA A 112 10.21 -4.02 -1.90
CA ALA A 112 9.24 -2.97 -2.21
C ALA A 112 8.32 -3.46 -3.34
N CYS A 113 7.12 -3.91 -2.99
CA CYS A 113 6.06 -4.23 -3.93
C CYS A 113 5.80 -2.94 -4.74
N ALA A 114 6.34 -2.87 -5.96
CA ALA A 114 6.25 -1.71 -6.84
C ALA A 114 4.76 -1.34 -7.05
N PRO A 115 4.34 -0.06 -6.91
CA PRO A 115 2.95 0.40 -6.72
C PRO A 115 1.89 0.02 -7.77
#